data_AF-A0A8J2JCA8-F1
#
_entry.id   AF-A0A8J2JCA8-F1
#
_cell.length_a   1.000
_cell.length_b   1.000
_cell.length_c   1.000
_cell.angle_alpha   90.00
_cell.angle_beta   90.00
_cell.angle_gamma   90.00
#
_symmetry.space_group_name_H-M   'P 1'
#
loop_
_entity.id
_entity.type
_entity.pdbx_description
1 polymer ?
#
loop_
_entity_poly.entity_id
_entity_poly.type
_entity_poly.pdbx_seq_one_letter_code
_entity_poly.pdbx_strand_id
1 'polypeptide(L)'
;DGKLRHMAELQRSVVADPETRQQLAQQIGSWEENIERLHCEQFRLRCYMASLQGGELPNPKSLLSHISRTTKNTLNRLGVFTVSSFHAFVCARSPSLLSNLLAGRGATKRRAPLLSRSNSASSRRSLHASQERENDRTAKISLPDNQ
;
A
#
# COMPACT_ATOMS: atom_id res chain seq x y z
N ASP A 1 6.78 -15.33 4.96
CA ASP A 1 6.21 -14.64 6.14
C ASP A 1 5.07 -15.40 6.79
N GLY A 2 3.96 -15.68 6.10
CA GLY A 2 2.84 -16.45 6.71
C GLY A 2 3.27 -17.79 7.34
N LYS A 3 4.09 -18.58 6.62
CA LYS A 3 4.67 -19.83 7.14
C LYS A 3 5.61 -19.61 8.34
N LEU A 4 6.44 -18.56 8.29
CA LEU A 4 7.41 -18.24 9.36
C LEU A 4 6.70 -17.79 10.63
N ARG A 5 5.68 -16.93 10.49
CA ARG A 5 4.78 -16.54 11.58
C ARG A 5 4.13 -17.77 12.22
N HIS A 6 3.53 -18.65 11.42
CA HIS A 6 2.86 -19.84 11.94
C HIS A 6 3.85 -20.77 12.67
N MET A 7 5.05 -20.95 12.12
CA MET A 7 6.10 -21.75 12.75
C MET A 7 6.52 -21.14 14.10
N ALA A 8 6.70 -19.82 14.19
CA ALA A 8 7.03 -19.16 15.45
C ALA A 8 5.89 -19.20 16.47
N GLU A 9 4.62 -19.17 16.04
CA GLU A 9 3.46 -19.38 16.92
C GLU A 9 3.49 -20.77 17.55
N LEU A 10 3.81 -21.80 16.76
CA LEU A 10 3.98 -23.18 17.25
C LEU A 10 5.17 -23.30 18.21
N GLN A 11 6.30 -22.67 17.91
CA GLN A 11 7.46 -22.69 18.81
C GLN A 11 7.16 -21.96 20.12
N ARG A 12 6.49 -20.80 20.06
CA ARG A 12 6.18 -20.00 21.26
C ARG A 12 5.28 -20.74 22.25
N SER A 13 4.45 -21.69 21.81
CA SER A 13 3.56 -22.45 22.69
C SER A 13 4.29 -23.53 23.50
N VAL A 14 5.47 -23.99 23.05
CA VAL A 14 6.24 -25.07 23.69
C VAL A 14 7.51 -24.59 24.39
N VAL A 15 8.00 -23.39 24.08
CA VAL A 15 9.18 -22.81 24.75
C VAL A 15 8.84 -22.41 26.18
N ALA A 16 9.66 -22.84 27.14
CA ALA A 16 9.52 -22.50 28.56
C ALA A 16 10.26 -21.21 28.94
N ASP A 17 11.39 -20.94 28.29
CA ASP A 17 12.23 -19.77 28.56
C ASP A 17 11.48 -18.45 28.25
N PRO A 18 11.30 -17.56 29.24
CA PRO A 18 10.52 -16.33 29.05
C PRO A 18 11.16 -15.36 28.06
N GLU A 19 12.49 -15.29 28.01
CA GLU A 19 13.20 -14.37 27.11
C GLU A 19 13.01 -14.78 25.64
N THR A 20 13.23 -16.06 25.33
CA THR A 20 13.01 -16.63 24.00
C THR A 20 11.54 -16.50 23.58
N ARG A 21 10.59 -16.74 24.50
CA ARG A 21 9.15 -16.52 24.21
C ARG A 21 8.85 -15.07 23.82
N GLN A 22 9.49 -14.10 24.49
CA GLN A 22 9.31 -12.69 24.18
C GLN A 22 9.91 -12.34 22.82
N GLN A 23 11.10 -12.84 22.50
CA GLN A 23 11.73 -12.65 21.18
C GLN A 23 10.85 -13.22 20.06
N LEU A 24 10.31 -14.43 20.23
CA LEU A 24 9.35 -15.03 19.28
C LEU A 24 8.08 -14.17 19.14
N ALA A 25 7.56 -13.61 20.24
CA ALA A 25 6.41 -12.72 20.18
C ALA A 25 6.67 -11.44 19.37
N GLN A 26 7.87 -10.86 19.49
CA GLN A 26 8.28 -9.71 18.70
C GLN A 26 8.41 -10.06 17.21
N GLN A 27 9.01 -11.21 16.89
CA GLN A 27 9.13 -11.69 15.50
C GLN A 27 7.75 -11.93 14.87
N ILE A 28 6.84 -12.59 15.59
CA ILE A 28 5.44 -12.78 15.17
C ILE A 28 4.79 -11.45 14.83
N GLY A 29 4.91 -10.45 15.72
CA GLY A 29 4.39 -9.11 15.47
C GLY A 29 4.96 -8.49 14.19
N SER A 30 6.29 -8.57 13.98
CA SER A 30 6.91 -8.03 12.77
C SER A 30 6.40 -8.68 11.48
N TRP A 31 6.18 -10.01 11.49
CA TRP A 31 5.62 -10.71 10.34
C TRP A 31 4.15 -10.40 10.12
N GLU A 32 3.35 -10.26 11.19
CA GLU A 32 1.96 -9.79 11.09
C GLU A 32 1.90 -8.43 10.41
N GLU A 33 2.73 -7.49 10.83
CA GLU A 33 2.82 -6.16 10.24
C GLU A 33 3.25 -6.19 8.77
N ASN A 34 4.23 -7.04 8.43
CA ASN A 34 4.70 -7.16 7.06
C ASN A 34 3.64 -7.81 6.14
N ILE A 35 2.90 -8.81 6.63
CA ILE A 35 1.80 -9.44 5.89
C ILE A 35 0.69 -8.42 5.62
N GLU A 36 0.30 -7.60 6.61
CA GLU A 36 -0.68 -6.53 6.41
C GLU A 36 -0.23 -5.54 5.33
N ARG A 37 1.04 -5.14 5.36
CA ARG A 37 1.64 -4.27 4.34
C ARG A 37 1.55 -4.90 2.96
N LEU A 38 1.92 -6.18 2.81
CA LEU A 38 1.89 -6.89 1.53
C LEU A 38 0.46 -7.02 0.98
N HIS A 39 -0.53 -7.28 1.84
CA HIS A 39 -1.93 -7.30 1.41
C HIS A 39 -2.42 -5.92 0.96
N CYS A 40 -2.07 -4.87 1.70
CA CYS A 40 -2.40 -3.48 1.33
C CYS A 40 -1.79 -3.12 -0.04
N GLU A 41 -0.54 -3.47 -0.26
CA GLU A 41 0.17 -3.21 -1.50
C GLU A 41 -0.39 -4.01 -2.68
N GLN A 42 -0.69 -5.29 -2.46
CA GLN A 42 -1.34 -6.13 -3.48
C GLN A 42 -2.71 -5.55 -3.90
N PHE A 43 -3.51 -5.11 -2.93
CA PHE A 43 -4.79 -4.45 -3.21
C PHE A 43 -4.60 -3.18 -4.03
N ARG A 44 -3.62 -2.34 -3.66
CA ARG A 44 -3.27 -1.11 -4.39
C ARG A 44 -2.89 -1.39 -5.85
N LEU A 45 -2.02 -2.37 -6.08
CA LEU A 45 -1.59 -2.75 -7.43
C LEU A 45 -2.76 -3.29 -8.28
N ARG A 46 -3.67 -4.06 -7.68
CA ARG A 46 -4.90 -4.51 -8.37
C ARG A 46 -5.80 -3.34 -8.75
N CYS A 47 -5.97 -2.35 -7.88
CA CYS A 47 -6.71 -1.13 -8.23
C CYS A 47 -6.09 -0.40 -9.43
N TYR A 48 -4.75 -0.34 -9.50
CA TYR A 48 -4.06 0.29 -10.63
C TYR A 48 -4.27 -0.47 -11.94
N MET A 49 -4.11 -1.80 -11.91
CA MET A 49 -4.36 -2.62 -13.10
C MET A 49 -5.80 -2.49 -13.60
N ALA A 50 -6.78 -2.57 -12.68
CA ALA A 50 -8.19 -2.39 -13.00
C ALA A 50 -8.46 -1.03 -13.65
N SER A 51 -7.84 0.05 -13.15
CA SER A 51 -7.98 1.39 -13.71
C SER A 51 -7.41 1.53 -15.13
N LEU A 52 -6.34 0.79 -15.45
CA LEU A 52 -5.68 0.84 -16.76
C LEU A 52 -6.39 -0.01 -17.82
N GLN A 53 -6.97 -1.13 -17.39
CA GLN A 53 -7.60 -2.13 -18.25
C GLN A 53 -9.12 -2.02 -18.30
N GLY A 54 -9.72 -1.13 -17.50
CA GLY A 54 -11.18 -1.04 -17.34
C GLY A 54 -11.78 -2.25 -16.62
N GLY A 55 -11.00 -2.93 -15.78
CA GLY A 55 -11.43 -4.10 -15.01
C GLY A 55 -12.18 -3.73 -13.73
N GLU A 56 -12.83 -4.72 -13.10
CA GLU A 56 -13.48 -4.54 -11.81
C GLU A 56 -12.45 -4.28 -10.69
N LEU A 57 -12.81 -3.40 -9.75
CA LEU A 57 -11.98 -3.15 -8.59
C LEU A 57 -11.97 -4.36 -7.63
N PRO A 58 -10.85 -4.64 -6.95
CA PRO A 58 -10.78 -5.72 -5.98
C PRO A 58 -11.76 -5.50 -4.81
N ASN A 59 -12.38 -6.58 -4.33
CA ASN A 59 -13.32 -6.52 -3.21
C ASN A 59 -12.65 -5.96 -1.94
N PRO A 60 -13.09 -4.81 -1.40
CA PRO A 60 -12.48 -4.20 -0.22
C PRO A 60 -12.58 -5.08 1.03
N LYS A 61 -13.63 -5.90 1.16
CA LYS A 61 -13.79 -6.83 2.30
C LYS A 61 -12.68 -7.88 2.35
N SER A 62 -12.18 -8.29 1.19
CA SER A 62 -11.07 -9.25 1.09
C SER A 62 -9.77 -8.67 1.67
N LEU A 63 -9.53 -7.36 1.53
CA LEU A 63 -8.39 -6.74 2.20
C LEU A 63 -8.60 -6.67 3.71
N LEU A 64 -9.79 -6.22 4.13
CA LEU A 64 -10.10 -6.01 5.55
C LEU A 64 -10.10 -7.31 6.39
N SER A 65 -10.30 -8.48 5.76
CA SER A 65 -10.24 -9.77 6.46
C SER A 65 -8.82 -10.19 6.88
N HIS A 66 -7.78 -9.60 6.28
CA HIS A 66 -6.38 -9.92 6.57
C HIS A 66 -5.76 -9.00 7.62
N ILE A 67 -6.52 -8.05 8.16
CA ILE A 67 -6.06 -7.12 9.18
C ILE A 67 -5.96 -7.85 10.53
N SER A 68 -4.83 -7.69 11.22
CA SER A 68 -4.58 -8.25 12.55
C SER A 68 -5.57 -7.71 13.58
N ARG A 69 -5.79 -8.46 14.66
CA ARG A 69 -6.64 -8.03 15.78
C ARG A 69 -6.14 -6.72 16.38
N THR A 70 -4.82 -6.57 16.53
CA THR A 70 -4.18 -5.36 17.06
C THR A 70 -4.50 -4.15 16.19
N THR A 71 -4.26 -4.23 14.88
CA THR A 71 -4.56 -3.14 13.95
C THR A 71 -6.05 -2.82 13.91
N LYS A 72 -6.92 -3.83 13.86
CA LYS A 72 -8.38 -3.63 13.90
C LYS A 72 -8.82 -2.88 15.16
N ASN A 73 -8.29 -3.24 16.32
CA ASN A 73 -8.61 -2.55 17.58
C ASN A 73 -8.17 -1.08 17.55
N THR A 74 -7.00 -0.79 17.01
CA THR A 74 -6.51 0.60 16.84
C THR A 74 -7.43 1.41 15.93
N LEU A 75 -7.79 0.86 14.76
CA LEU A 75 -8.69 1.53 13.81
C LEU A 75 -10.10 1.75 14.39
N ASN A 76 -10.61 0.79 15.16
CA ASN A 76 -11.88 0.94 15.87
C ASN A 76 -11.83 2.05 16.94
N ARG A 77 -10.71 2.18 17.66
CA ARG A 77 -10.51 3.30 18.62
C ARG A 77 -10.46 4.66 17.92
N LEU A 78 -9.95 4.70 16.68
CA LEU A 78 -10.00 5.89 15.82
C LEU A 78 -11.40 6.16 15.25
N GLY A 79 -12.35 5.24 15.42
CA GLY A 79 -13.73 5.39 14.97
C GLY A 79 -13.95 5.13 13.47
N VAL A 80 -12.93 4.72 12.72
CA VAL A 80 -13.02 4.51 11.26
C VAL A 80 -12.30 3.24 10.85
N PHE A 81 -13.05 2.22 10.43
CA PHE A 81 -12.53 0.95 9.92
C PHE A 81 -12.88 0.79 8.43
N THR A 82 -12.03 1.32 7.56
CA THR A 82 -12.17 1.27 6.10
C THR A 82 -10.83 0.93 5.45
N VAL A 83 -10.84 0.60 4.15
CA VAL A 83 -9.60 0.40 3.38
C VAL A 83 -8.71 1.64 3.46
N SER A 84 -9.30 2.83 3.43
CA SER A 84 -8.58 4.10 3.50
C SER A 84 -7.91 4.33 4.86
N SER A 85 -8.61 4.07 5.97
CA SER A 85 -8.01 4.22 7.30
C SER A 85 -6.93 3.17 7.55
N PHE A 86 -7.10 1.95 7.05
CA PHE A 86 -6.07 0.92 7.07
C PHE A 86 -4.83 1.31 6.24
N HIS A 87 -5.02 1.80 5.01
CA HIS A 87 -3.92 2.26 4.16
C HIS A 87 -3.13 3.39 4.84
N ALA A 88 -3.82 4.39 5.42
CA ALA A 88 -3.18 5.46 6.17
C ALA A 88 -2.37 4.93 7.36
N PHE A 89 -2.90 3.95 8.10
CA PHE A 89 -2.21 3.31 9.22
C PHE A 89 -0.94 2.55 8.78
N VAL A 90 -1.00 1.82 7.67
CA VAL A 90 0.18 1.13 7.09
C VAL A 90 1.24 2.14 6.66
N CYS A 91 0.84 3.24 6.01
CA CYS A 91 1.76 4.31 5.61
C CYS A 91 2.42 5.01 6.81
N ALA A 92 1.69 5.20 7.91
CA ALA A 92 2.22 5.82 9.12
C ALA A 92 3.30 4.97 9.81
N ARG A 93 3.24 3.63 9.70
CA ARG A 93 4.23 2.71 10.28
C ARG A 93 5.54 2.64 9.49
N SER A 94 5.52 2.99 8.20
CA SER A 94 6.70 2.91 7.35
C SER A 94 6.82 4.16 6.49
N PRO A 95 7.51 5.20 6.97
CA PRO A 95 7.74 6.44 6.21
C PRO A 95 8.43 6.17 4.87
N SER A 96 9.21 5.10 4.75
CA SER A 96 9.83 4.67 3.50
C SER A 96 8.83 4.19 2.45
N LEU A 97 7.63 3.71 2.81
CA LEU A 97 6.54 3.53 1.83
C LEU A 97 6.12 4.86 1.24
N LEU A 98 5.87 5.86 2.09
CA LEU A 98 5.53 7.21 1.65
C LEU A 98 6.63 7.79 0.77
N SER A 99 7.90 7.61 1.14
CA SER A 99 9.03 8.04 0.30
C SER A 99 9.03 7.33 -1.06
N ASN A 100 8.75 6.02 -1.14
CA ASN A 100 8.71 5.31 -2.43
C ASN A 100 7.46 5.66 -3.26
N LEU A 101 6.32 5.91 -2.61
CA LEU A 101 5.07 6.33 -3.24
C LEU A 101 5.14 7.76 -3.77
N LEU A 102 5.77 8.68 -3.02
CA LEU A 102 5.98 10.08 -3.38
C LEU A 102 7.20 10.29 -4.28
N ALA A 103 8.18 9.38 -4.27
CA ALA A 103 9.39 9.52 -5.08
C ALA A 103 9.13 9.31 -6.58
N GLY A 104 8.00 8.74 -6.99
CA GLY A 104 7.55 8.74 -8.39
C GLY A 104 8.59 8.30 -9.43
N ARG A 105 9.59 7.51 -9.05
CA ARG A 105 10.73 7.20 -9.91
C ARG A 105 11.14 5.75 -9.73
N GLY A 106 10.95 5.00 -10.80
CA GLY A 106 11.75 3.81 -11.04
C GLY A 106 13.24 4.12 -10.87
N ALA A 107 13.98 3.09 -10.51
CA ALA A 107 15.43 3.05 -10.43
C ALA A 107 16.12 3.24 -11.79
N THR A 108 15.75 4.29 -12.54
CA THR A 108 16.56 4.79 -13.65
C THR A 108 17.11 6.15 -13.25
N LYS A 109 18.43 6.17 -13.07
CA LYS A 109 19.28 7.36 -13.10
C LYS A 109 18.78 8.34 -14.17
N ARG A 110 17.96 9.31 -13.78
CA ARG A 110 17.79 10.54 -14.55
C ARG A 110 18.00 11.69 -13.58
N ARG A 111 19.14 12.33 -13.77
CA ARG A 111 19.57 13.64 -13.25
C ARG A 111 18.37 14.48 -12.80
N ALA A 112 18.44 15.03 -11.59
CA ALA A 112 17.48 16.01 -11.12
C ALA A 112 17.36 17.15 -12.15
N PRO A 113 16.16 17.56 -12.60
CA PRO A 113 16.02 18.79 -13.35
C PRO A 113 16.33 19.93 -12.38
N LEU A 114 17.32 20.74 -12.70
CA LEU A 114 17.55 22.01 -12.04
C LEU A 114 16.28 22.85 -12.22
N LEU A 115 15.57 23.11 -11.12
CA LEU A 115 14.48 24.07 -11.11
C LEU A 115 15.09 25.47 -11.18
N SER A 116 15.24 26.00 -12.40
CA SER A 116 15.38 27.45 -12.59
C SER A 116 14.05 28.08 -12.18
N ARG A 117 14.04 28.72 -11.01
CA ARG A 117 13.03 29.72 -10.62
C ARG A 117 13.12 30.88 -11.61
N SER A 118 12.14 31.00 -12.49
CA SER A 118 11.87 32.25 -13.19
C SER A 118 10.55 32.82 -12.70
N ASN A 119 10.64 33.90 -11.93
CA ASN A 119 9.54 34.81 -11.69
C ASN A 119 9.08 35.40 -13.04
N SER A 120 7.81 35.26 -13.38
CA SER A 120 7.10 36.24 -14.20
C SER A 120 5.62 36.20 -13.87
N ALA A 121 5.14 37.34 -13.40
CA ALA A 121 3.76 37.63 -13.11
C ALA A 121 2.91 37.66 -14.38
N SER A 122 1.61 37.39 -14.18
CA SER A 122 0.48 37.75 -15.03
C SER A 122 0.25 36.96 -16.32
N SER A 123 -0.79 36.12 -16.31
CA SER A 123 -1.83 36.19 -17.36
C SER A 123 -3.09 35.47 -16.89
N ARG A 124 -4.16 36.25 -16.69
CA ARG A 124 -5.53 35.74 -16.51
C ARG A 124 -5.95 35.02 -17.79
N ARG A 125 -6.26 33.73 -17.72
CA ARG A 125 -7.18 33.08 -18.67
C ARG A 125 -8.04 32.07 -17.94
N SER A 126 -9.34 32.34 -17.90
CA SER A 126 -10.36 31.37 -17.54
C SER A 126 -10.36 30.24 -18.56
N LEU A 127 -10.60 29.02 -18.07
CA LEU A 127 -10.97 27.90 -18.93
C LEU A 127 -12.23 27.28 -18.35
N HIS A 128 -13.33 27.63 -19.00
CA HIS A 128 -14.58 26.90 -19.02
C HIS A 128 -14.27 25.45 -19.41
N ALA A 129 -14.39 24.52 -18.45
CA ALA A 129 -14.25 23.09 -18.71
C ALA A 129 -15.57 22.58 -19.28
N SER A 130 -15.63 22.52 -20.61
CA SER A 130 -16.68 21.84 -21.33
C SER A 130 -16.67 20.35 -20.96
N GLN A 131 -17.77 19.92 -20.35
CA GLN A 131 -18.22 18.55 -20.26
C GLN A 131 -18.38 18.03 -21.69
N GLU A 132 -17.48 17.16 -22.16
CA GLU A 132 -17.72 16.11 -23.16
C GLU A 132 -16.40 15.45 -23.58
N ARG A 133 -16.22 14.19 -23.14
CA ARG A 133 -15.60 13.02 -23.82
C ARG A 133 -15.01 12.04 -22.79
N GLU A 134 -15.90 11.33 -22.11
CA GLU A 134 -15.63 9.93 -21.75
C GLU A 134 -15.76 9.09 -23.03
N ASN A 135 -14.66 8.52 -23.54
CA ASN A 135 -14.60 7.12 -23.99
C ASN A 135 -13.17 6.73 -24.40
N ASP A 136 -12.74 5.55 -23.95
CA ASP A 136 -11.68 4.69 -24.50
C ASP A 136 -10.24 5.21 -24.63
N ARG A 137 -9.56 5.37 -23.49
CA ARG A 137 -8.10 5.17 -23.43
C ARG A 137 -7.76 3.93 -22.61
N THR A 138 -8.15 2.75 -23.10
CA THR A 138 -7.63 1.49 -22.57
C THR A 138 -6.15 1.40 -22.90
N ALA A 139 -5.30 1.43 -21.88
CA ALA A 139 -3.86 1.27 -22.07
C ALA A 139 -3.59 -0.21 -22.42
N LYS A 140 -3.11 -0.48 -23.64
CA LYS A 140 -2.71 -1.84 -24.04
C LYS A 140 -1.44 -2.23 -23.26
N ILE A 141 -1.60 -2.99 -22.19
CA ILE A 141 -0.50 -3.54 -21.39
C ILE A 141 -0.27 -4.98 -21.88
N SER A 142 0.86 -5.23 -22.55
CA SER A 142 1.30 -6.57 -22.89
C SER A 142 1.88 -7.23 -21.63
N LEU A 143 1.24 -8.28 -21.14
CA LEU A 143 1.84 -9.15 -20.12
C LEU A 143 2.85 -10.09 -20.81
N PRO A 144 4.01 -10.38 -20.20
CA PRO A 144 4.86 -11.46 -20.68
C PRO A 144 4.11 -12.80 -20.52
N ASP A 145 4.18 -13.64 -21.54
CA ASP A 145 3.62 -14.99 -21.50
C ASP A 145 4.25 -15.77 -20.34
N ASN A 146 3.41 -16.30 -19.46
CA ASN A 146 3.78 -17.09 -18.29
C ASN A 146 4.69 -18.27 -18.67
N GLN A 147 5.79 -18.43 -17.94
CA GLN A 147 6.54 -19.68 -17.82
C GLN A 147 6.27 -20.30 -16.45
#